data_AF-A0A7C3U677-F1
#
_entry.id   AF-A0A7C3U677-F1
#
_cell.length_a   1.000
_cell.length_b   1.000
_cell.length_c   1.000
_cell.angle_alpha   90.00
_cell.angle_beta   90.00
_cell.angle_gamma   90.00
#
_symmetry.space_group_name_H-M   'P 1'
#
loop_
_entity.id
_entity.type
_entity.pdbx_description
1 polymer ?
#
loop_
_entity_poly.entity_id
_entity_poly.type
_entity_poly.pdbx_seq_one_letter_code
_entity_poly.pdbx_strand_id
1 'polypeptide(L)' 'MVKKVIFAKVEEEEARLIKRVAKARGEDLSDFVRRAVRKELARLSYLSDEEKKALAD' A
#
# COMPACT_ATOMS: atom_id res chain seq x y z
N MET A 1 -11.23 -10.07 13.01
CA MET A 1 -10.27 -10.37 11.91
C MET A 1 -8.86 -10.22 12.45
N VAL A 2 -7.99 -11.23 12.29
CA VAL A 2 -6.63 -11.20 12.83
C VAL A 2 -5.74 -10.36 11.91
N LYS A 3 -5.16 -9.27 12.43
CA LYS A 3 -4.17 -8.47 11.68
C LYS A 3 -2.79 -9.12 11.80
N LYS A 4 -2.03 -9.15 10.70
CA LYS A 4 -0.62 -9.57 10.66
C LYS A 4 0.23 -8.37 10.25
N VAL A 5 1.45 -8.30 10.76
CA VAL A 5 2.41 -7.23 10.44
C VAL A 5 3.47 -7.78 9.49
N ILE A 6 3.76 -7.05 8.42
CA ILE A 6 4.84 -7.32 7.47
C ILE A 6 5.81 -6.14 7.54
N PHE A 7 7.10 -6.42 7.69
CA PHE A 7 8.17 -5.41 7.69
C PHE A 7 9.06 -5.57 6.46
N ALA A 8 9.45 -4.44 5.87
CA ALA A 8 10.44 -4.37 4.81
C ALA A 8 11.49 -3.31 5.16
N LYS A 9 12.76 -3.61 4.93
CA LYS A 9 13.85 -2.64 5.05
C LYS A 9 13.94 -1.85 3.73
N VAL A 10 14.12 -0.55 3.84
CA VAL A 10 14.26 0.40 2.73
C VAL A 10 15.35 1.41 3.10
N GLU A 11 15.87 2.12 2.11
CA GLU A 11 16.84 3.17 2.36
C GLU A 11 16.20 4.36 3.11
N GLU A 12 17.00 5.14 3.83
CA GLU A 12 16.49 6.26 4.63
C GLU A 12 15.75 7.29 3.75
N GLU A 13 16.29 7.58 2.57
CA GLU A 13 15.69 8.52 1.62
C GLU A 13 14.36 8.01 1.06
N GLU A 14 14.23 6.71 0.82
CA GLU A 14 12.96 6.09 0.42
C GLU A 14 11.93 6.21 1.54
N ALA A 15 12.32 5.91 2.79
CA ALA A 15 11.43 6.07 3.94
C ALA A 15 10.97 7.53 4.11
N ARG A 16 11.87 8.52 3.91
CA ARG A 16 11.51 9.94 3.92
C ARG A 16 10.54 10.29 2.80
N LEU A 17 10.78 9.79 1.58
CA LEU A 17 9.93 10.04 0.43
C LEU A 17 8.52 9.46 0.63
N ILE A 18 8.41 8.20 1.06
CA ILE A 18 7.13 7.54 1.32
C ILE A 18 6.32 8.34 2.35
N LYS A 19 6.95 8.77 3.45
CA LYS A 19 6.29 9.59 4.48
C LYS A 19 5.78 10.92 3.93
N ARG A 20 6.58 11.61 3.11
CA ARG A 20 6.19 12.89 2.49
C ARG A 20 4.99 12.71 1.55
N VAL A 21 5.01 11.66 0.73
CA VAL A 21 3.93 11.38 -0.23
C VAL A 21 2.63 11.01 0.50
N ALA A 22 2.70 10.15 1.53
CA ALA A 22 1.53 9.80 2.34
C ALA A 22 0.90 11.06 2.97
N LYS A 23 1.71 11.92 3.59
CA LYS A 23 1.25 13.19 4.18
C LYS A 23 0.65 14.13 3.14
N ALA A 24 1.28 14.29 1.98
CA ALA A 24 0.78 15.15 0.91
C ALA A 24 -0.58 14.69 0.36
N ARG A 25 -0.89 13.39 0.46
CA ARG A 25 -2.17 12.80 0.09
C ARG A 25 -3.23 12.85 1.20
N GLY A 26 -2.87 13.30 2.40
CA GLY A 26 -3.76 13.25 3.57
C GLY A 26 -4.06 11.82 4.04
N GLU A 27 -3.18 10.87 3.74
CA GLU A 27 -3.35 9.44 4.03
C GLU A 27 -2.36 9.00 5.13
N ASP A 28 -2.75 8.07 6.01
CA ASP A 28 -1.82 7.45 6.96
C ASP A 28 -0.74 6.65 6.21
N LEU A 29 0.47 6.60 6.77
CA LEU A 29 1.58 5.85 6.16
C LEU A 29 1.21 4.38 5.88
N SER A 30 0.51 3.76 6.82
CA SER A 30 0.08 2.36 6.71
C SER A 30 -0.99 2.18 5.64
N ASP A 31 -1.90 3.14 5.50
CA ASP A 31 -2.93 3.14 4.44
C ASP A 31 -2.26 3.28 3.07
N PHE A 32 -1.34 4.23 2.92
CA PHE A 32 -0.58 4.43 1.69
C PHE A 32 0.16 3.16 1.25
N VAL A 33 0.89 2.53 2.17
CA VAL A 33 1.64 1.30 1.90
C VAL A 33 0.70 0.14 1.57
N ARG A 34 -0.38 -0.04 2.33
CA ARG A 34 -1.38 -1.10 2.05
C ARG A 34 -2.02 -0.92 0.68
N ARG A 35 -2.35 0.31 0.30
CA ARG A 35 -2.92 0.62 -1.02
C ARG A 35 -1.91 0.36 -2.13
N ALA A 36 -0.65 0.75 -1.96
CA ALA A 36 0.41 0.47 -2.93
C ALA A 36 0.60 -1.03 -3.15
N VAL A 37 0.70 -1.81 -2.06
CA VAL A 37 0.84 -3.27 -2.13
C VAL A 37 -0.38 -3.92 -2.79
N ARG A 38 -1.60 -3.51 -2.44
CA ARG A 38 -2.83 -4.03 -3.07
C ARG A 38 -2.89 -3.75 -4.57
N LYS A 39 -2.52 -2.54 -5.00
CA LYS A 39 -2.46 -2.20 -6.43
C LYS A 39 -1.46 -3.08 -7.18
N GLU A 40 -0.31 -3.35 -6.58
CA GLU A 40 0.69 -4.24 -7.18
C GLU A 40 0.21 -5.69 -7.25
N LEU A 41 -0.40 -6.22 -6.19
CA LEU A 41 -1.00 -7.55 -6.20
C LEU A 41 -2.13 -7.68 -7.23
N ALA A 42 -2.96 -6.64 -7.38
CA ALA A 42 -4.00 -6.58 -8.40
C ALA A 42 -3.41 -6.63 -9.82
N ARG A 43 -2.37 -5.81 -10.07
CA ARG A 43 -1.63 -5.76 -11.34
C ARG A 43 -1.02 -7.12 -11.69
N LEU A 44 -0.53 -7.85 -10.69
CA LEU A 44 0.01 -9.19 -10.82
C LEU A 44 -1.06 -10.30 -10.83
N SER A 45 -2.35 -9.95 -10.84
CA SER A 45 -3.49 -10.90 -10.82
C SER A 45 -3.54 -11.86 -9.63
N TYR A 46 -2.98 -11.46 -8.48
CA TYR A 46 -3.07 -12.21 -7.22
C TYR A 46 -4.33 -11.89 -6.39
N LEU A 47 -5.10 -10.87 -6.79
CA LEU A 47 -6.39 -10.53 -6.19
C LEU A 47 -7.53 -11.15 -7.00
N SER A 48 -8.59 -11.57 -6.31
CA SER A 48 -9.82 -12.04 -6.97
C SER A 48 -10.46 -10.91 -7.79
N ASP A 49 -11.36 -11.26 -8.71
CA ASP A 49 -12.05 -10.25 -9.54
C ASP A 49 -12.91 -9.28 -8.70
N GLU A 50 -13.38 -9.73 -7.53
CA GLU A 50 -14.09 -8.89 -6.55
C GLU A 50 -13.15 -7.91 -5.85
N GLU A 51 -11.94 -8.35 -5.49
CA GLU A 51 -10.92 -7.50 -4.87
C GLU A 51 -10.30 -6.49 -5.84
N LYS A 52 -10.21 -6.83 -7.13
CA LYS A 52 -9.79 -5.90 -8.19
C LYS A 52 -10.80 -4.76 -8.39
N LYS A 53 -12.10 -5.04 -8.34
CA LYS A 53 -13.16 -4.00 -8.45
C LYS A 53 -13.06 -2.95 -7.33
N ALA A 54 -12.74 -3.38 -6.11
CA ALA A 54 -12.61 -2.48 -4.95
C ALA A 54 -11.41 -1.52 -5.00
N LEU A 55 -10.52 -1.62 -5.99
CA LEU A 55 -9.36 -0.73 -6.18
C LEU A 55 -9.55 0.30 -7.30
N ALA A 56 -10.67 0.25 -8.03
CA ALA A 56 -10.97 1.10 -9.18
C ALA A 56 -11.81 2.35 -8.84
N ASP A 57 -12.27 2.48 -7.59
CA ASP A 57 -12.95 3.68 -7.04
C ASP A 57 -11.98 4.58 -6.25
#